data_AF-A0A2V2BCC9-F1
#
_entry.id   AF-A0A2V2BCC9-F1
#
_cell.length_a   1.000
_cell.length_b   1.000
_cell.length_c   1.000
_cell.angle_alpha   90.00
_cell.angle_beta   90.00
_cell.angle_gamma   90.00
#
_symmetry.space_group_name_H-M   'P 1'
#
loop_
_entity.id
_entity.type
_entity.pdbx_description
1 polymer ?
#
loop_
_entity_poly.entity_id
_entity_poly.type
_entity_poly.pdbx_seq_one_letter_code
_entity_poly.pdbx_strand_id
1 'polypeptide(L)'
;MKTALREEKYSNQITRQAHDRERAYLAAKAQAEIDLAFHTPETVGSWVSRWSDSKVNHYDLEGMFHRWSERFPSMKQLDRWMLRGAPLWRLGVEARFLSDESTQAVREMDRWLVPNKLMPVNAA
;
A
#
# COMPACT_ATOMS: atom_id res chain seq x y z
N MET A 1 -1.24 49.88 4.27
CA MET A 1 -1.16 49.11 5.55
C MET A 1 -2.17 47.96 5.63
N LYS A 2 -3.48 48.16 5.40
CA LYS A 2 -4.49 47.07 5.42
C LYS A 2 -4.33 46.01 4.31
N THR A 3 -3.76 46.37 3.16
CA THR A 3 -3.50 45.47 2.02
C THR A 3 -2.32 44.54 2.28
N ALA A 4 -1.17 45.07 2.73
CA ALA A 4 0.01 44.29 3.09
C ALA A 4 -0.27 43.23 4.18
N LEU A 5 -1.04 43.60 5.21
CA LEU A 5 -1.42 42.66 6.27
C LEU A 5 -2.36 41.54 5.79
N ARG A 6 -3.19 41.82 4.76
CA ARG A 6 -4.02 40.80 4.11
C ARG A 6 -3.16 39.87 3.27
N GLU A 7 -2.24 40.40 2.47
CA GLU A 7 -1.30 39.63 1.64
C GLU A 7 -0.43 38.69 2.47
N GLU A 8 0.10 39.17 3.60
CA GLU A 8 0.87 38.35 4.55
C GLU A 8 0.01 37.22 5.17
N LYS A 9 -1.24 37.51 5.54
CA LYS A 9 -2.18 36.51 6.05
C LYS A 9 -2.50 35.45 5.00
N TYR A 10 -2.73 35.83 3.74
CA TYR A 10 -2.98 34.91 2.64
C TYR A 10 -1.74 34.03 2.36
N SER A 11 -0.54 34.61 2.37
CA SER A 11 0.72 33.87 2.20
C SER A 11 0.91 32.82 3.32
N ASN A 12 0.72 33.21 4.58
CA ASN A 12 0.82 32.30 5.72
C ASN A 12 -0.21 31.17 5.67
N GLN A 13 -1.42 31.46 5.18
CA GLN A 13 -2.48 30.48 5.02
C GLN A 13 -2.14 29.44 3.94
N ILE A 14 -1.59 29.88 2.80
CA ILE A 14 -1.16 28.99 1.71
C ILE A 14 -0.03 28.07 2.20
N THR A 15 0.98 28.61 2.88
CA THR A 15 2.09 27.82 3.42
C THR A 15 1.60 26.77 4.41
N ARG A 16 0.71 27.15 5.35
CA ARG A 16 0.09 26.19 6.27
C ARG A 16 -0.68 25.10 5.55
N GLN A 17 -1.50 25.47 4.57
CA GLN A 17 -2.27 24.50 3.79
C GLN A 17 -1.36 23.53 3.01
N ALA A 18 -0.24 24.02 2.47
CA ALA A 18 0.75 23.16 1.81
C ALA A 18 1.36 22.17 2.80
N HIS A 19 1.79 22.62 3.98
CA HIS A 19 2.31 21.73 5.03
C HIS A 19 1.27 20.71 5.52
N ASP A 20 0.00 21.10 5.65
CA ASP A 20 -1.06 20.18 6.07
C ASP A 20 -1.33 19.12 5.00
N ARG A 21 -1.32 19.50 3.72
CA ARG A 21 -1.44 18.56 2.60
C ARG A 21 -0.26 17.58 2.56
N GLU A 22 0.96 18.08 2.71
CA GLU A 22 2.18 17.27 2.77
C GLU A 22 2.09 16.23 3.90
N ARG A 23 1.77 16.67 5.12
CA ARG A 23 1.61 15.78 6.28
C ARG A 23 0.52 14.74 6.05
N ALA A 24 -0.63 15.16 5.50
CA ALA A 24 -1.74 14.27 5.23
C ALA A 24 -1.41 13.25 4.12
N TYR A 25 -0.56 13.62 3.16
CA TYR A 25 -0.03 12.72 2.13
C TYR A 25 0.92 11.69 2.76
N LEU A 26 1.93 12.15 3.51
CA LEU A 26 2.90 11.27 4.18
C LEU A 26 2.22 10.29 5.14
N ALA A 27 1.22 10.74 5.90
CA ALA A 27 0.44 9.88 6.78
C ALA A 27 -0.34 8.81 6.00
N ALA A 28 -0.98 9.18 4.88
CA ALA A 28 -1.69 8.22 4.04
C ALA A 28 -0.73 7.21 3.39
N LYS A 29 0.43 7.67 2.93
CA LYS A 29 1.50 6.83 2.38
C LYS A 29 1.99 5.81 3.43
N ALA A 30 2.28 6.27 4.65
CA ALA A 30 2.69 5.39 5.74
C ALA A 30 1.61 4.38 6.10
N GLN A 31 0.34 4.80 6.16
CA GLN A 31 -0.77 3.90 6.43
C GLN A 31 -0.94 2.84 5.34
N ALA A 32 -0.76 3.19 4.07
CA ALA A 32 -0.81 2.24 2.97
C ALA A 32 0.27 1.16 3.09
N GLU A 33 1.49 1.54 3.47
CA GLU A 33 2.60 0.60 3.66
C GLU A 33 2.39 -0.30 4.88
N ILE A 34 1.86 0.25 5.98
CA ILE A 34 1.49 -0.53 7.18
C ILE A 34 0.37 -1.52 6.85
N ASP A 35 -0.71 -1.06 6.23
CA ASP A 35 -1.85 -1.91 5.84
C ASP A 35 -1.36 -3.08 4.95
N LEU A 36 -0.49 -2.78 3.97
CA LEU A 36 0.06 -3.79 3.05
C LEU A 36 0.84 -4.88 3.79
N ALA A 37 1.58 -4.53 4.85
CA ALA A 37 2.38 -5.47 5.60
C ALA A 37 1.56 -6.60 6.26
N PHE A 38 0.26 -6.39 6.47
CA PHE A 38 -0.68 -7.36 7.05
C PHE A 38 -1.40 -8.23 6.02
N HIS A 39 -1.12 -8.05 4.73
CA HIS A 39 -1.69 -8.87 3.66
C HIS A 39 -0.76 -9.98 3.20
N THR A 40 -1.37 -11.09 2.80
CA THR A 40 -0.77 -12.16 1.99
C THR A 40 -1.06 -11.94 0.50
N PRO A 41 -0.33 -12.60 -0.42
CA PRO A 41 -0.67 -12.64 -1.85
C PRO A 41 -2.12 -12.99 -2.15
N GLU A 42 -2.71 -13.91 -1.38
CA GLU A 42 -4.13 -14.29 -1.48
C GLU A 42 -5.10 -13.14 -1.14
N THR A 43 -4.72 -12.25 -0.22
CA THR A 43 -5.62 -11.23 0.38
C THR A 43 -5.30 -9.80 -0.04
N VAL A 44 -4.22 -9.58 -0.79
CA VAL A 44 -3.77 -8.23 -1.20
C VAL A 44 -4.79 -7.48 -2.06
N GLY A 45 -5.74 -8.19 -2.68
CA GLY A 45 -6.85 -7.57 -3.41
C GLY A 45 -7.66 -6.56 -2.58
N SER A 46 -7.79 -6.77 -1.28
CA SER A 46 -8.45 -5.82 -0.37
C SER A 46 -7.65 -4.52 -0.22
N TRP A 47 -6.33 -4.62 -0.11
CA TRP A 47 -5.43 -3.47 -0.09
C TRP A 47 -5.48 -2.70 -1.40
N VAL A 48 -5.41 -3.42 -2.53
CA VAL A 48 -5.50 -2.85 -3.88
C VAL A 48 -6.81 -2.07 -4.05
N SER A 49 -7.93 -2.66 -3.67
CA SER A 49 -9.24 -2.00 -3.77
C SER A 49 -9.32 -0.74 -2.92
N ARG A 50 -8.79 -0.78 -1.68
CA ARG A 50 -8.80 0.35 -0.74
C ARG A 50 -7.94 1.51 -1.21
N TRP A 51 -6.77 1.23 -1.77
CA TRP A 51 -5.75 2.26 -2.05
C TRP A 51 -5.74 2.75 -3.50
N SER A 52 -6.43 2.07 -4.42
CA SER A 52 -6.54 2.48 -5.84
C SER A 52 -7.15 3.88 -6.02
N ASP A 53 -8.15 4.24 -5.21
CA ASP A 53 -8.82 5.55 -5.28
C ASP A 53 -8.27 6.56 -4.24
N SER A 54 -7.13 6.26 -3.63
CA SER A 54 -6.55 7.12 -2.60
C SER A 54 -5.77 8.29 -3.19
N LYS A 55 -5.46 9.28 -2.33
CA LYS A 55 -4.57 10.41 -2.66
C LYS A 55 -3.08 10.04 -2.73
N VAL A 56 -2.71 8.78 -2.46
CA VAL A 56 -1.32 8.32 -2.51
C VAL A 56 -0.93 8.14 -3.97
N ASN A 57 0.27 8.58 -4.34
CA ASN A 57 0.72 8.49 -5.72
C ASN A 57 0.81 7.02 -6.17
N HIS A 58 0.40 6.75 -7.41
CA HIS A 58 0.42 5.40 -7.99
C HIS A 58 1.81 4.75 -7.94
N TYR A 59 2.87 5.48 -8.24
CA TYR A 59 4.25 4.96 -8.20
C TYR A 59 4.71 4.63 -6.77
N ASP A 60 4.20 5.36 -5.77
CA ASP A 60 4.47 5.03 -4.37
C ASP A 60 3.80 3.71 -3.98
N LEU A 61 2.53 3.51 -4.37
CA LEU A 61 1.78 2.27 -4.13
C LEU A 61 2.41 1.08 -4.89
N GLU A 62 2.78 1.27 -6.16
CA GLU A 62 3.50 0.27 -6.96
C GLU A 62 4.84 -0.09 -6.28
N GLY A 63 5.60 0.91 -5.84
CA GLY A 63 6.87 0.69 -5.15
C GLY A 63 6.72 -0.09 -3.85
N MET A 64 5.67 0.19 -3.06
CA MET A 64 5.34 -0.57 -1.85
C MET A 64 4.99 -2.02 -2.19
N PHE A 65 4.13 -2.23 -3.19
CA PHE A 65 3.73 -3.55 -3.63
C PHE A 65 4.93 -4.42 -4.02
N HIS A 66 5.84 -3.89 -4.84
CA HIS A 66 7.00 -4.69 -5.25
C HIS A 66 7.97 -5.01 -4.10
N ARG A 67 8.18 -4.09 -3.14
CA ARG A 67 8.99 -4.38 -1.94
C ARG A 67 8.31 -5.43 -1.06
N TRP A 68 6.99 -5.36 -0.95
CA TRP A 68 6.21 -6.33 -0.20
C TRP A 68 6.24 -7.72 -0.87
N SER A 69 6.12 -7.80 -2.20
CA SER A 69 6.08 -9.07 -2.92
C SER A 69 7.38 -9.87 -2.79
N GLU A 70 8.52 -9.20 -2.66
CA GLU A 70 9.84 -9.83 -2.44
C GLU A 70 9.91 -10.71 -1.20
N ARG A 71 8.99 -10.53 -0.24
CA ARG A 71 8.93 -11.32 0.99
C ARG A 71 8.33 -12.70 0.79
N PHE A 72 7.52 -12.92 -0.24
CA PHE A 72 6.66 -14.11 -0.34
C PHE A 72 7.20 -15.14 -1.34
N PRO A 73 7.35 -16.41 -0.91
CA PRO A 73 7.74 -17.50 -1.80
C PRO A 73 6.80 -17.71 -3.01
N SER A 74 5.48 -17.50 -2.88
CA SER A 74 4.54 -17.59 -4.01
C SER A 74 4.77 -16.54 -5.10
N MET A 75 5.39 -15.42 -4.74
CA MET A 75 5.60 -14.27 -5.63
C MET A 75 6.93 -14.33 -6.39
N LYS A 76 7.68 -15.43 -6.31
CA LYS A 76 8.99 -15.57 -6.98
C LYS A 76 8.96 -15.40 -8.49
N GLN A 77 7.82 -15.71 -9.12
CA GLN A 77 7.63 -15.60 -10.57
C GLN A 77 7.09 -14.22 -10.99
N LEU A 78 6.83 -13.32 -10.03
CA LEU A 78 6.35 -11.98 -10.33
C LEU A 78 7.44 -11.18 -11.06
N ASP A 79 7.19 -10.82 -12.32
CA ASP A 79 8.09 -9.97 -13.08
C ASP A 79 7.77 -8.48 -12.89
N ARG A 80 8.62 -7.82 -12.09
CA ARG A 80 8.56 -6.37 -11.84
C ARG A 80 8.66 -5.54 -13.12
N TRP A 81 9.45 -5.96 -14.11
CA TRP A 81 9.65 -5.21 -15.36
C TRP A 81 8.43 -5.28 -16.26
N MET A 82 7.82 -6.47 -16.37
CA MET A 82 6.58 -6.66 -17.12
C MET A 82 5.43 -5.83 -16.56
N LEU A 83 5.39 -5.64 -15.25
CA LEU A 83 4.32 -4.94 -14.54
C LEU A 83 4.61 -3.47 -14.26
N ARG A 84 5.74 -2.94 -14.76
CA ARG A 84 6.14 -1.55 -14.49
C ARG A 84 5.08 -0.57 -15.01
N GLY A 85 4.57 0.28 -14.12
CA GLY A 85 3.53 1.26 -14.44
C GLY A 85 2.16 0.64 -14.75
N ALA A 86 1.97 -0.65 -14.47
CA ALA A 86 0.67 -1.28 -14.54
C ALA A 86 -0.26 -0.70 -13.45
N PRO A 87 -1.56 -0.55 -13.74
CA PRO A 87 -2.50 -0.08 -12.73
C PRO A 87 -2.57 -1.04 -11.54
N LEU A 88 -2.86 -0.51 -10.34
CA LEU A 88 -2.77 -1.25 -9.08
C LEU A 88 -3.67 -2.50 -9.06
N TRP A 89 -4.85 -2.43 -9.68
CA TRP A 89 -5.75 -3.59 -9.83
C TRP A 89 -5.10 -4.76 -10.56
N ARG A 90 -4.23 -4.50 -11.54
CA ARG A 90 -3.53 -5.53 -12.30
C ARG A 90 -2.46 -6.21 -11.46
N LEU A 91 -1.75 -5.44 -10.62
CA LEU A 91 -0.80 -5.98 -9.65
C LEU A 91 -1.49 -6.93 -8.66
N GLY A 92 -2.69 -6.55 -8.19
CA GLY A 92 -3.51 -7.38 -7.31
C GLY A 92 -3.96 -8.69 -7.97
N VAL A 93 -4.39 -8.64 -9.23
CA VAL A 93 -4.76 -9.84 -10.01
C VAL A 93 -3.57 -10.78 -10.17
N GLU A 94 -2.39 -10.25 -10.49
CA GLU A 94 -1.19 -11.07 -10.67
C GLU A 94 -0.77 -11.76 -9.37
N ALA A 95 -0.77 -11.03 -8.25
CA ALA A 95 -0.47 -11.62 -6.95
C ALA A 95 -1.46 -12.74 -6.58
N ARG A 96 -2.75 -12.53 -6.85
CA ARG A 96 -3.77 -13.54 -6.61
C ARG A 96 -3.54 -14.78 -7.46
N PHE A 97 -3.27 -14.60 -8.75
CA PHE A 97 -2.96 -15.67 -9.68
C PHE A 97 -1.77 -16.51 -9.23
N LEU A 98 -0.64 -15.87 -8.89
CA LEU A 98 0.56 -16.57 -8.41
C LEU A 98 0.33 -17.30 -7.07
N SER A 99 -0.51 -16.74 -6.20
CA SER A 99 -0.90 -17.40 -4.95
C SER A 99 -1.78 -18.64 -5.19
N ASP A 100 -2.70 -18.55 -6.15
CA ASP A 100 -3.61 -19.64 -6.50
C ASP A 100 -2.86 -20.78 -7.21
N GLU A 101 -1.87 -20.47 -8.06
CA GLU A 101 -0.97 -21.45 -8.69
C GLU A 101 0.02 -22.11 -7.72
N SER A 102 0.29 -21.47 -6.58
CA SER A 102 1.19 -22.00 -5.57
C SER A 102 0.59 -23.20 -4.84
N THR A 103 1.45 -24.07 -4.30
CA THR A 103 0.99 -25.19 -3.47
C THR A 103 0.41 -24.69 -2.15
N GLN A 104 -0.45 -25.49 -1.50
CA GLN A 104 -0.98 -25.16 -0.19
C GLN A 104 0.13 -24.90 0.84
N ALA A 105 1.20 -25.72 0.83
CA ALA A 105 2.34 -25.54 1.73
C ALA A 105 3.03 -24.18 1.53
N VAL A 106 3.13 -23.70 0.28
CA VAL A 106 3.67 -22.37 -0.04
C VAL A 106 2.74 -21.27 0.49
N ARG A 107 1.42 -21.39 0.29
CA ARG A 107 0.45 -20.42 0.83
C ARG A 107 0.46 -20.38 2.36
N GLU A 108 0.64 -21.51 3.02
CA GLU A 108 0.80 -21.56 4.48
C GLU A 108 2.09 -20.86 4.93
N MET A 109 3.19 -21.07 4.20
CA MET A 109 4.44 -20.36 4.44
C MET A 109 4.28 -18.84 4.24
N ASP A 110 3.59 -18.40 3.18
CA ASP A 110 3.27 -16.98 2.97
C ASP A 110 2.52 -16.39 4.17
N ARG A 111 1.53 -17.12 4.69
CA ARG A 111 0.81 -16.70 5.89
C ARG A 111 1.76 -16.51 7.06
N TRP A 112 2.75 -17.37 7.26
CA TRP A 112 3.77 -17.26 8.32
C TRP A 112 4.70 -16.04 8.21
N LEU A 113 4.82 -15.46 7.02
CA LEU A 113 5.65 -14.28 6.78
C LEU A 113 4.92 -12.96 7.05
N VAL A 114 3.62 -13.01 7.35
CA VAL A 114 2.84 -11.85 7.79
C VAL A 114 3.11 -11.58 9.29
N PRO A 115 3.47 -10.35 9.70
CA PRO A 115 3.77 -10.03 11.08
C PRO A 115 2.54 -10.06 11.99
N ASN A 116 2.75 -10.24 13.30
CA ASN A 116 1.72 -10.13 14.35
C ASN A 116 0.44 -10.93 14.07
N LYS A 117 0.58 -12.25 13.95
CA LYS A 117 -0.57 -13.14 13.84
C LYS A 117 -1.42 -13.08 15.11
N LEU A 118 -2.64 -12.57 14.99
CA LEU A 118 -3.66 -12.75 16.01
C LEU A 118 -4.24 -14.15 15.85
N MET A 119 -3.92 -15.03 16.80
CA MET A 119 -4.58 -16.33 16.88
C MET A 119 -6.03 -16.11 17.32
N PRO A 120 -7.02 -16.74 16.70
CA PRO A 120 -8.38 -16.71 17.23
C PRO A 120 -8.34 -17.23 18.67
N VAL A 121 -8.88 -16.44 19.60
CA VAL A 121 -9.13 -16.92 20.96
C VAL A 121 -10.16 -18.02 20.81
N ASN A 122 -9.75 -19.26 21.05
CA ASN A 122 -10.68 -20.39 21.13
C ASN A 122 -11.62 -20.10 22.30
N ALA A 123 -12.86 -19.72 22.01
CA ALA A 123 -13.92 -19.73 23.01
C ALA A 123 -14.17 -21.20 23.36
N ALA A 124 -13.87 -21.57 24.61
CA ALA A 124 -14.08 -22.89 25.18
C ALA A 124 -15.57 -23.17 25.43
#